data_AF-U9TKY5-F1
#
_entry.id   AF-U9TKY5-F1
#
_cell.length_a   1.000
_cell.length_b   1.000
_cell.length_c   1.000
_cell.angle_alpha   90.00
_cell.angle_beta   90.00
_cell.angle_gamma   90.00
#
_symmetry.space_group_name_H-M   'P 1'
#
loop_
_entity.id
_entity.type
_entity.pdbx_description
1 polymer ?
#
loop_
_entity_poly.entity_id
_entity_poly.type
_entity_poly.pdbx_seq_one_letter_code
_entity_poly.pdbx_strand_id
1 'polypeptide(L)'
;DGNHTIHYDKEFVPIVIDKEPWVIDEYERNSYCLNQKKEGERIQTLQLIVGRSTVQIWHQIRDDSKSKDELSKLPNKGGPFLEYIWAN
;
A
#
# COMPACT_ATOMS: atom_id res chain seq x y z
N ASP A 1 -15.92 -0.58 0.95
CA ASP A 1 -16.15 0.10 2.23
C ASP A 1 -16.36 1.58 1.93
N GLY A 2 -17.45 2.17 2.40
CA GLY A 2 -17.89 3.52 1.99
C GLY A 2 -17.09 4.67 2.62
N ASN A 3 -16.29 4.37 3.64
CA ASN A 3 -15.60 5.35 4.49
C ASN A 3 -14.10 5.48 4.16
N HIS A 4 -13.69 5.10 2.94
CA HIS A 4 -12.30 5.16 2.50
C HIS A 4 -12.12 6.21 1.40
N THR A 5 -11.49 7.33 1.75
CA THR A 5 -11.15 8.38 0.79
C THR A 5 -9.71 8.18 0.30
N ILE A 6 -9.51 8.16 -1.01
CA ILE A 6 -8.19 7.98 -1.63
C ILE A 6 -7.81 9.30 -2.28
N HIS A 7 -6.71 9.91 -1.83
CA HIS A 7 -6.18 11.16 -2.37
C HIS A 7 -5.00 10.85 -3.30
N TYR A 8 -5.12 11.23 -4.58
CA TYR A 8 -4.09 10.95 -5.58
C TYR A 8 -4.09 11.91 -6.77
N ASP A 9 -2.95 11.95 -7.47
CA ASP A 9 -2.81 12.53 -8.80
C ASP A 9 -3.26 11.47 -9.83
N LYS A 10 -4.49 11.61 -10.34
CA LYS A 10 -5.27 10.89 -11.39
C LYS A 10 -5.02 9.41 -11.82
N GLU A 11 -3.96 8.72 -11.44
CA GLU A 11 -3.62 7.36 -11.91
C GLU A 11 -3.23 6.36 -10.81
N PHE A 12 -3.35 6.72 -9.53
CA PHE A 12 -2.97 5.83 -8.42
C PHE A 12 -4.05 4.78 -8.12
N VAL A 13 -3.68 3.50 -8.24
CA VAL A 13 -4.44 2.38 -7.70
C VAL A 13 -3.84 2.01 -6.33
N PRO A 14 -4.61 2.06 -5.23
CA PRO A 14 -4.10 1.68 -3.92
C PRO A 14 -3.64 0.22 -3.91
N ILE A 15 -2.47 -0.02 -3.32
CA ILE A 15 -1.89 -1.36 -3.16
C ILE A 15 -2.55 -2.11 -2.00
N VAL A 16 -3.11 -1.38 -1.03
CA VAL A 16 -3.89 -1.93 0.09
C VAL A 16 -5.13 -1.08 0.32
N ILE A 17 -6.26 -1.75 0.50
CA ILE A 17 -7.54 -1.12 0.86
C ILE A 17 -8.15 -1.72 2.14
N ASP A 18 -7.50 -2.71 2.74
CA ASP A 18 -8.02 -3.42 3.90
C ASP A 18 -7.98 -2.55 5.16
N LYS A 19 -8.99 -2.73 6.00
CA LYS A 19 -9.08 -2.12 7.33
C LYS A 19 -8.22 -2.92 8.31
N GLU A 20 -7.63 -2.25 9.29
CA GLU A 20 -6.99 -2.94 10.42
C GLU A 20 -7.95 -3.91 11.09
N PRO A 21 -7.61 -5.20 11.20
CA PRO A 21 -8.50 -6.20 11.78
C PRO A 21 -8.75 -5.99 13.28
N TRP A 22 -7.90 -5.21 13.97
CA TRP A 22 -8.04 -4.89 15.39
C TRP A 22 -8.89 -3.64 15.66
N VAL A 23 -9.33 -2.91 14.63
CA VAL A 23 -10.21 -1.74 14.80
C VAL A 23 -11.64 -2.17 14.49
N ILE A 24 -12.43 -2.39 15.55
CA ILE A 24 -13.80 -2.90 15.43
C ILE A 24 -14.73 -1.82 14.84
N ASP A 25 -14.60 -0.57 15.29
CA ASP A 25 -15.45 0.55 14.86
C ASP A 25 -15.21 0.94 13.40
N GLU A 26 -16.26 1.30 12.67
CA GLU A 26 -16.10 2.02 11.40
C GLU A 26 -15.49 3.40 11.65
N TYR A 27 -14.55 3.79 10.81
CA TYR A 27 -13.89 5.09 10.90
C TYR A 27 -13.44 5.52 9.50
N GLU A 28 -13.29 6.82 9.29
CA GLU A 28 -12.75 7.34 8.04
C GLU A 28 -11.26 7.02 7.94
N ARG A 29 -10.87 6.32 6.87
CA ARG A 29 -9.47 6.12 6.54
C ARG A 29 -9.12 6.84 5.26
N ASN A 30 -7.96 7.48 5.25
CA ASN A 30 -7.46 8.16 4.09
C ASN A 30 -6.24 7.44 3.55
N SER A 31 -6.21 7.15 2.25
CA SER A 31 -5.02 6.63 1.58
C SER A 31 -4.41 7.64 0.66
N TYR A 32 -3.09 7.75 0.73
CA TYR A 32 -2.29 8.68 -0.06
C TYR A 32 -1.19 7.92 -0.78
N CYS A 33 -0.97 8.24 -2.04
CA CYS A 33 0.25 7.85 -2.74
C CYS A 33 1.39 8.75 -2.28
N LEU A 34 2.35 8.22 -1.53
CA LEU A 34 3.56 8.98 -1.17
C LEU A 34 4.54 9.05 -2.34
N ASN A 35 4.70 7.93 -3.03
CA ASN A 35 5.64 7.81 -4.14
C ASN A 35 5.25 6.63 -5.03
N GLN A 36 5.28 6.84 -6.34
CA GLN A 36 5.18 5.76 -7.32
C GLN A 36 6.27 5.97 -8.36
N LYS A 37 7.25 5.06 -8.39
CA LYS A 37 8.34 5.09 -9.35
C LYS A 37 8.21 3.89 -10.29
N LYS A 38 8.30 4.18 -11.59
CA LYS A 38 8.36 3.16 -12.64
C LYS A 38 9.72 3.21 -13.31
N GLU A 39 10.48 2.13 -13.20
CA GLU A 39 11.77 1.94 -13.85
C GLU A 39 11.68 0.71 -14.76
N GLY A 40 11.39 0.94 -16.04
CA GLY A 40 11.09 -0.13 -16.98
C GLY A 40 9.81 -0.88 -16.59
N GLU A 41 9.93 -2.19 -16.36
CA GLU A 41 8.82 -3.07 -15.91
C GLU A 41 8.70 -3.18 -14.38
N ARG A 42 9.63 -2.54 -13.64
CA ARG A 42 9.61 -2.49 -12.19
C ARG A 42 8.82 -1.27 -11.71
N ILE A 43 7.84 -1.51 -10.85
CA ILE A 43 7.01 -0.49 -10.22
C ILE A 43 7.21 -0.58 -8.71
N GLN A 44 7.62 0.54 -8.12
CA GLN A 44 7.75 0.70 -6.68
C GLN A 44 6.72 1.71 -6.19
N THR A 45 5.89 1.30 -5.24
CA THR A 45 4.81 2.12 -4.70
C THR A 45 4.94 2.21 -3.18
N LEU A 46 4.86 3.43 -2.66
CA LEU A 46 4.69 3.74 -1.25
C LEU A 46 3.31 4.38 -1.03
N GLN A 47 2.51 3.75 -0.19
CA GLN A 47 1.18 4.21 0.19
C GLN A 47 1.15 4.53 1.68
N LEU A 48 0.64 5.70 2.04
CA LEU A 48 0.32 6.09 3.41
C LEU A 48 -1.15 5.81 3.67
N ILE A 49 -1.45 5.15 4.77
CA ILE A 49 -2.82 5.03 5.30
C ILE A 49 -2.87 5.76 6.63
N VAL A 50 -3.74 6.76 6.71
CA VAL A 50 -4.04 7.48 7.96
C VAL A 50 -5.39 6.98 8.44
N GLY A 51 -5.38 6.24 9.54
CA GLY A 51 -6.56 5.78 10.25
C GLY A 51 -6.87 6.62 11.47
N ARG A 52 -7.76 6.12 12.34
CA ARG A 52 -8.24 6.85 13.53
C ARG A 52 -7.14 7.09 14.58
N SER A 53 -6.33 6.08 14.87
CA SER A 53 -5.23 6.13 15.84
C SER A 53 -3.92 5.57 15.27
N THR A 54 -3.92 5.22 13.99
CA THR A 54 -2.83 4.52 13.31
C THR A 54 -2.38 5.30 12.09
N VAL A 55 -1.08 5.30 11.86
CA VAL A 55 -0.46 5.75 10.62
C VAL A 55 0.37 4.60 10.09
N GLN A 56 0.10 4.19 8.85
CA GLN A 56 0.75 3.04 8.23
C GLN A 56 1.43 3.43 6.92
N ILE A 57 2.63 2.91 6.69
CA ILE A 57 3.31 2.99 5.41
C ILE A 57 3.36 1.58 4.83
N TRP A 58 2.71 1.42 3.69
CA TRP A 58 2.71 0.22 2.89
C TRP A 58 3.64 0.39 1.69
N HIS A 59 4.39 -0.66 1.40
CA HIS A 59 5.35 -0.69 0.33
C HIS A 59 5.07 -1.88 -0.57
N GLN A 60 5.05 -1.66 -1.88
CA GLN A 60 5.05 -2.73 -2.87
C GLN A 60 6.19 -2.51 -3.86
N ILE A 61 6.91 -3.59 -4.14
CA ILE A 61 7.89 -3.65 -5.23
C ILE A 61 7.41 -4.75 -6.18
N ARG A 62 6.87 -4.34 -7.32
CA ARG A 62 6.38 -5.24 -8.36
C ARG A 62 7.29 -5.18 -9.57
N ASP A 63 7.46 -6.30 -10.26
CA ASP A 63 8.24 -6.39 -11.48
C ASP A 63 7.56 -7.40 -12.39
N ASP A 64 6.82 -6.91 -13.39
CA ASP A 64 6.00 -7.74 -14.26
C ASP A 64 6.82 -8.54 -15.27
N SER A 65 8.11 -8.20 -15.44
CA SER A 65 9.04 -8.92 -16.31
C SER A 65 9.50 -10.26 -15.72
N LYS A 66 9.37 -10.43 -14.40
CA LYS A 66 9.99 -11.51 -13.66
C LYS A 66 9.14 -12.77 -13.65
N SER A 67 9.81 -13.92 -13.77
CA SER A 67 9.20 -15.22 -13.56
C SER A 67 8.74 -15.40 -12.11
N LYS A 68 7.88 -16.40 -11.83
CA LYS A 68 7.44 -16.71 -10.45
C LYS A 68 8.62 -16.97 -9.50
N ASP A 69 9.68 -17.61 -9.97
CA ASP A 69 10.87 -17.88 -9.18
C ASP A 69 11.65 -16.60 -8.87
N GLU A 70 11.74 -15.68 -9.83
CA GLU A 70 12.35 -14.37 -9.63
C GLU A 70 11.51 -13.46 -8.73
N LEU A 71 10.18 -13.54 -8.83
CA LEU A 71 9.25 -12.80 -7.98
C LEU A 71 9.34 -13.27 -6.52
N SER A 72 9.64 -14.55 -6.28
CA SER A 72 9.83 -15.10 -4.93
C SER A 72 11.00 -14.48 -4.17
N LYS A 73 11.97 -13.90 -4.89
CA LYS A 73 13.11 -13.17 -4.32
C LYS A 73 12.78 -11.73 -3.95
N LEU A 74 11.64 -11.20 -4.40
CA LEU A 74 11.17 -9.87 -4.03
C LEU A 74 10.53 -9.88 -2.64
N PRO A 75 10.56 -8.74 -1.92
CA PRO A 75 9.81 -8.58 -0.68
C PRO A 75 8.35 -8.97 -0.86
N ASN A 76 7.83 -9.75 0.10
CA ASN A 76 6.49 -10.31 0.06
C ASN A 76 6.07 -10.91 -1.31
N LYS A 77 7.02 -11.52 -2.03
CA LYS A 77 6.78 -12.11 -3.36
C LYS A 77 6.13 -11.15 -4.36
N GLY A 78 6.50 -9.87 -4.30
CA GLY A 78 5.94 -8.81 -5.15
C GLY A 78 4.59 -8.24 -4.69
N GLY A 79 4.04 -8.77 -3.60
CA GLY A 79 2.86 -8.24 -2.93
C GLY A 79 3.16 -7.01 -2.07
N PRO A 80 2.14 -6.25 -1.68
CA PRO A 80 2.28 -5.15 -0.72
C PRO A 80 2.65 -5.68 0.67
N PHE A 81 3.50 -4.97 1.40
CA PHE A 81 3.85 -5.28 2.79
C PHE A 81 3.88 -4.02 3.66
N LEU A 82 3.62 -4.19 4.95
CA LEU A 82 3.65 -3.12 5.93
C LEU A 82 5.11 -2.83 6.28
N GLU A 83 5.60 -1.64 5.93
CA GLU A 83 6.97 -1.19 6.21
C GLU A 83 7.05 -0.46 7.56
N TYR A 84 6.03 0.33 7.88
CA TYR A 84 5.96 1.05 9.15
C TYR A 84 4.53 1.16 9.65
N ILE A 85 4.37 1.05 10.97
CA ILE A 85 3.13 1.39 11.67
C ILE A 85 3.45 2.19 12.92
N TRP A 86 2.73 3.29 13.08
CA TRP A 86 2.66 4.04 14.32
C TRP A 86 1.24 3.99 14.85
N ALA A 87 1.10 3.78 16.15
CA ALA A 87 -0.17 3.76 16.85
C ALA A 87 -0.06 4.62 18.10
N ASN A 88 -1.07 5.48 18.31
CA ASN A 88 -1.24 6.26 19.53
C ASN A 88 -2.17 5.57 20.52
#